data_AF-A0A7D8UWP8-F1
#
_entry.id   AF-A0A7D8UWP8-F1
#
_cell.length_a   1.000
_cell.length_b   1.000
_cell.length_c   1.000
_cell.angle_alpha   90.00
_cell.angle_beta   90.00
_cell.angle_gamma   90.00
#
_symmetry.space_group_name_H-M   'P 1'
#
loop_
_entity.id
_entity.type
_entity.pdbx_description
1 polymer ?
#
loop_
_entity_poly.entity_id
_entity_poly.type
_entity_poly.pdbx_seq_one_letter_code
_entity_poly.pdbx_strand_id
1 'polypeptide(L)'
;MFTNLGLFNSYSCPDLTCNRPGCVFAHPGPSSTRPTAPSTATAARPTPRASTQAAVATQPGKAATATNRSTVDDRTPKMQPPIVRPSAVPAAPPKPSPSVASQSQSGPPMLRIGKLTPQPVSDRQKGLSTGAHSANAKYGNLLLEHPNLARESALLQEQEISASNGQLKAYKTAIHHAAVSVSRRPPPDSLEHPSIGTVKQSRAATEAAKLKSASRLTLERIERYYHSQESLALWGYPDSTDDALQHPSAHHINAEGELHVCGRCKTEFIVSTDQKLGDCRYHYGKLAPERAEGRRVWIYSCCRKERGSAGCEDGVHVFSYKEDDRKLAETEPFKTTESVREALANTKGLDLPKPVDVVGMDCEMICKLRLIGGAKSSKTLQAVPPWLVSPLWMRTE
;
A
#
# COMPACT_ATOMS: atom_id res chain seq x y z
N MET A 1 -26.56 1.11 9.52
CA MET A 1 -25.58 1.81 10.38
C MET A 1 -24.29 1.01 10.33
N PHE A 2 -23.20 1.61 9.85
CA PHE A 2 -21.92 0.91 9.67
C PHE A 2 -21.22 0.74 11.02
N THR A 3 -20.85 -0.50 11.37
CA THR A 3 -19.96 -0.77 12.50
C THR A 3 -18.55 -0.31 12.16
N ASN A 4 -18.02 0.65 12.93
CA ASN A 4 -16.65 1.13 12.79
C ASN A 4 -15.66 -0.04 12.96
N LEU A 5 -14.82 -0.27 11.96
CA LEU A 5 -13.77 -1.32 11.95
C LEU A 5 -12.60 -1.03 12.92
N GLY A 6 -12.72 -0.02 13.78
CA GLY A 6 -11.73 0.30 14.82
C GLY A 6 -10.49 1.02 14.30
N LEU A 7 -10.50 1.50 13.04
CA LEU A 7 -9.34 2.11 12.38
C LEU A 7 -8.84 3.40 13.05
N PHE A 8 -9.72 4.08 13.79
CA PHE A 8 -9.43 5.37 14.41
C PHE A 8 -9.32 5.32 15.94
N ASN A 9 -9.41 4.12 16.53
CA ASN A 9 -9.30 3.93 17.99
C ASN A 9 -7.91 4.27 18.56
N SER A 10 -6.88 4.39 17.71
CA SER A 10 -5.52 4.78 18.13
C SER A 10 -5.27 6.28 18.13
N TYR A 11 -6.18 7.09 17.57
CA TYR A 11 -6.02 8.54 17.45
C TYR A 11 -6.92 9.26 18.46
N SER A 12 -6.37 10.28 19.14
CA SER A 12 -7.12 11.14 20.05
C SER A 12 -8.19 11.92 19.29
N CYS A 13 -9.39 12.05 19.87
CA CYS A 13 -10.42 12.89 19.28
C CYS A 13 -9.93 14.34 19.14
N PRO A 14 -10.06 14.96 17.95
CA PRO A 14 -9.67 16.36 17.75
C PRO A 14 -10.54 17.32 18.57
N ASP A 15 -11.74 16.90 18.97
CA ASP A 15 -12.63 17.64 19.86
C ASP A 15 -12.50 17.12 21.30
N LEU A 16 -11.85 17.91 22.15
CA LEU A 16 -11.64 17.62 23.57
C LEU A 16 -12.95 17.62 24.37
N THR A 17 -14.03 18.18 23.83
CA THR A 17 -15.36 18.27 24.46
C THR A 17 -16.39 17.30 23.87
N CYS A 18 -15.98 16.44 22.94
CA CYS A 18 -16.89 15.53 22.27
C CYS A 18 -17.45 14.47 23.24
N ASN A 19 -18.76 14.53 23.44
CA ASN A 19 -19.56 13.61 24.27
C ASN A 19 -20.41 12.66 23.41
N ARG A 20 -20.02 12.41 22.15
CA ARG A 20 -20.82 11.65 21.19
C ARG A 20 -20.81 10.16 21.59
N PRO A 21 -21.97 9.53 21.91
CA PRO A 21 -22.02 8.11 22.25
C PRO A 21 -21.64 7.29 21.01
N GLY A 22 -20.45 6.68 21.04
CA GLY A 22 -19.87 5.97 19.90
C GLY A 22 -18.97 6.83 19.00
N CYS A 23 -18.24 7.80 19.58
CA CYS A 23 -17.18 8.50 18.87
C CYS A 23 -16.18 7.51 18.24
N VAL A 24 -15.75 7.84 17.02
CA VAL A 24 -14.83 7.02 16.21
C VAL A 24 -13.38 7.12 16.70
N PHE A 25 -13.07 8.15 17.48
CA PHE A 25 -11.74 8.46 18.02
C PHE A 25 -11.63 8.15 19.52
N ALA A 26 -10.41 8.02 20.02
CA ALA A 26 -10.13 7.77 21.44
C ALA A 26 -10.31 9.02 22.30
N HIS A 27 -10.93 8.84 23.47
CA HIS A 27 -11.07 9.86 24.50
C HIS A 27 -10.33 9.44 25.78
N PRO A 28 -9.57 10.34 26.43
CA PRO A 28 -8.97 10.10 27.74
C PRO A 28 -10.05 10.24 28.81
N GLY A 29 -10.88 9.22 29.00
CA GLY A 29 -11.93 9.19 30.01
C GLY A 29 -12.11 7.79 30.61
N PRO A 30 -12.55 7.68 31.88
CA PRO A 30 -12.67 6.40 32.56
C PRO A 30 -13.67 5.52 31.81
N SER A 31 -13.18 4.35 31.41
CA SER A 31 -13.90 3.28 30.71
C SER A 31 -15.36 3.18 31.17
N SER A 32 -16.26 3.75 30.36
CA SER A 32 -17.70 3.60 30.55
C SER A 32 -18.03 2.14 30.25
N THR A 33 -18.22 1.36 31.32
CA THR A 33 -18.62 -0.03 31.28
C THR A 33 -19.90 -0.17 30.46
N ARG A 34 -19.75 -0.69 29.25
CA ARG A 34 -20.84 -1.05 28.36
C ARG A 34 -21.77 -2.03 29.08
N PRO A 35 -23.07 -1.72 29.27
CA PRO A 35 -24.03 -2.70 29.74
C PRO A 35 -24.12 -3.81 28.68
N THR A 36 -23.75 -5.02 29.07
CA THR A 36 -23.95 -6.22 28.26
C THR A 36 -25.43 -6.54 28.29
N ALA A 37 -26.13 -6.34 27.17
CA ALA A 37 -27.51 -6.77 27.05
C ALA A 37 -27.60 -8.31 27.13
N PRO A 38 -28.57 -8.88 27.85
CA PRO A 38 -28.70 -10.33 28.00
C PRO A 38 -29.16 -10.96 26.68
N SER A 39 -28.44 -12.02 26.28
CA SER A 39 -28.78 -12.85 25.13
C SER A 39 -30.01 -13.70 25.48
N THR A 40 -31.16 -13.37 24.90
CA THR A 40 -32.34 -14.25 24.92
C THR A 40 -32.20 -15.31 23.84
N ALA A 41 -32.24 -16.56 24.27
CA ALA A 41 -32.23 -17.75 23.45
C ALA A 41 -33.58 -17.98 22.73
N THR A 42 -33.46 -18.70 21.61
CA THR A 42 -34.46 -19.62 21.02
C THR A 42 -35.67 -19.02 20.30
N ALA A 43 -35.63 -19.06 18.97
CA ALA A 43 -36.81 -19.35 18.16
C ALA A 43 -36.39 -20.14 16.90
N ALA A 44 -36.79 -21.41 16.87
CA ALA A 44 -36.64 -22.32 15.74
C ALA A 44 -37.56 -21.92 14.57
N ARG A 45 -37.09 -22.11 13.33
CA ARG A 45 -37.92 -22.22 12.11
C ARG A 45 -37.13 -22.94 10.99
N PRO A 46 -37.79 -23.46 9.94
CA PRO A 46 -37.75 -24.87 9.61
C PRO A 46 -36.97 -25.16 8.32
N THR A 47 -36.54 -26.41 8.20
CA THR A 47 -36.02 -27.04 6.99
C THR A 47 -37.01 -27.04 5.82
N PRO A 48 -36.52 -26.97 4.57
CA PRO A 48 -37.15 -27.65 3.45
C PRO A 48 -36.25 -28.75 2.87
N ARG A 49 -36.76 -29.97 3.03
CA ARG A 49 -36.87 -31.08 2.05
C ARG A 49 -35.78 -31.23 0.98
N ALA A 50 -35.00 -32.29 1.14
CA ALA A 50 -34.18 -32.92 0.11
C ALA A 50 -35.04 -33.69 -0.90
N SER A 51 -34.64 -33.65 -2.17
CA SER A 51 -35.07 -34.59 -3.21
C SER A 51 -33.87 -35.43 -3.65
N THR A 52 -34.18 -36.70 -3.87
CA THR A 52 -33.36 -37.88 -4.15
C THR A 52 -32.67 -37.90 -5.52
N GLN A 53 -31.46 -38.48 -5.57
CA GLN A 53 -30.96 -39.46 -6.57
C GLN A 53 -29.49 -39.80 -6.21
N ALA A 54 -29.19 -40.99 -5.66
CA ALA A 54 -28.75 -42.23 -6.34
C ALA A 54 -27.45 -42.01 -7.16
N ALA A 55 -26.26 -42.25 -6.57
CA ALA A 55 -25.53 -43.53 -6.48
C ALA A 55 -24.82 -43.95 -7.78
N VAL A 56 -23.48 -43.91 -7.81
CA VAL A 56 -22.60 -45.00 -8.30
C VAL A 56 -21.24 -44.88 -7.58
N ALA A 57 -20.81 -46.00 -7.01
CA ALA A 57 -19.56 -46.20 -6.31
C ALA A 57 -18.54 -46.92 -7.19
N THR A 58 -17.26 -46.54 -7.11
CA THR A 58 -16.14 -47.47 -7.28
C THR A 58 -14.86 -46.96 -6.58
N GLN A 59 -14.54 -47.54 -5.42
CA GLN A 59 -13.15 -47.80 -4.99
C GLN A 59 -12.81 -49.24 -5.40
N PRO A 60 -11.53 -49.66 -5.54
CA PRO A 60 -10.60 -49.95 -4.43
C PRO A 60 -9.13 -49.57 -4.78
N GLY A 61 -8.11 -49.64 -3.93
CA GLY A 61 -7.91 -50.36 -2.68
C GLY A 61 -6.51 -50.10 -2.09
N LYS A 62 -6.33 -50.67 -0.90
CA LYS A 62 -5.24 -50.51 0.09
C LYS A 62 -4.01 -51.40 -0.20
N ALA A 63 -2.87 -51.06 0.40
CA ALA A 63 -1.95 -51.91 1.21
C ALA A 63 -0.54 -51.26 1.20
N ALA A 64 0.05 -50.83 2.32
CA ALA A 64 0.67 -51.61 3.40
C ALA A 64 1.96 -52.36 2.99
N THR A 65 3.07 -52.07 3.69
CA THR A 65 3.92 -53.02 4.45
C THR A 65 5.42 -52.70 4.40
N ALA A 66 6.05 -52.90 5.55
CA ALA A 66 7.44 -52.74 5.96
C ALA A 66 8.47 -53.60 5.20
N THR A 67 9.77 -53.30 5.38
CA THR A 67 10.90 -54.18 5.84
C THR A 67 12.26 -53.55 5.46
N ASN A 68 13.12 -53.26 6.45
CA ASN A 68 14.27 -54.04 6.98
C ASN A 68 15.59 -54.03 6.18
N ARG A 69 16.66 -53.81 6.96
CA ARG A 69 18.03 -54.38 6.90
C ARG A 69 18.99 -54.00 5.78
N SER A 70 20.14 -53.43 6.18
CA SER A 70 21.46 -54.09 6.33
C SER A 70 22.43 -53.05 6.95
N THR A 71 23.09 -53.18 8.11
CA THR A 71 24.17 -54.08 8.61
C THR A 71 25.38 -54.22 7.68
N VAL A 72 26.57 -54.29 8.33
CA VAL A 72 27.93 -54.65 7.83
C VAL A 72 28.73 -53.42 7.35
N ASP A 73 29.97 -53.09 7.75
CA ASP A 73 31.05 -53.67 8.58
C ASP A 73 31.92 -52.48 9.06
N ASP A 74 32.42 -52.44 10.29
CA ASP A 74 33.73 -52.98 10.72
C ASP A 74 34.95 -52.49 9.91
N ARG A 75 35.78 -51.66 10.56
CA ARG A 75 37.26 -51.78 10.65
C ARG A 75 37.90 -50.47 11.10
N THR A 76 38.28 -50.47 12.38
CA THR A 76 39.41 -49.70 12.90
C THR A 76 40.71 -50.42 12.53
N PRO A 77 41.82 -49.67 12.31
CA PRO A 77 42.97 -49.96 13.16
C PRO A 77 43.74 -48.71 13.65
N LYS A 78 44.27 -48.89 14.87
CA LYS A 78 45.32 -48.12 15.57
C LYS A 78 46.60 -47.95 14.74
N MET A 79 47.33 -46.86 15.00
CA MET A 79 48.81 -46.69 15.14
C MET A 79 49.13 -45.22 14.83
N GLN A 80 50.04 -44.47 15.45
CA GLN A 80 50.89 -44.45 16.64
C GLN A 80 51.46 -43.00 16.65
N PRO A 81 51.94 -42.43 17.77
CA PRO A 81 52.33 -41.02 17.84
C PRO A 81 53.80 -40.81 17.44
N PRO A 82 54.19 -39.68 16.80
CA PRO A 82 55.58 -39.37 16.58
C PRO A 82 56.21 -38.67 17.80
N ILE A 83 57.48 -39.05 17.97
CA ILE A 83 58.44 -38.77 19.04
C ILE A 83 58.89 -37.30 19.05
N VAL A 84 59.03 -36.75 20.25
CA VAL A 84 59.69 -35.48 20.57
C VAL A 84 61.21 -35.67 20.58
N ARG A 85 61.97 -34.78 19.94
CA ARG A 85 63.29 -34.33 20.44
C ARG A 85 63.60 -32.89 19.99
N PRO A 86 64.25 -32.07 20.86
CA PRO A 86 64.45 -30.64 20.66
C PRO A 86 65.78 -30.36 19.94
N SER A 87 65.87 -29.23 19.22
CA SER A 87 67.17 -28.68 18.84
C SER A 87 67.17 -27.15 18.73
N ALA A 88 68.36 -26.62 18.98
CA ALA A 88 68.71 -25.29 19.45
C ALA A 88 68.37 -24.09 18.54
N VAL A 89 68.24 -22.96 19.22
CA VAL A 89 68.24 -21.56 18.73
C VAL A 89 69.61 -21.22 18.09
N PRO A 90 69.64 -20.40 17.02
CA PRO A 90 70.35 -19.13 17.16
C PRO A 90 69.65 -17.91 16.52
N ALA A 91 69.69 -16.82 17.29
CA ALA A 91 69.86 -15.41 16.93
C ALA A 91 69.05 -14.79 15.76
N ALA A 92 68.22 -13.81 16.15
CA ALA A 92 67.49 -12.89 15.29
C ALA A 92 68.39 -11.84 14.59
N PRO A 93 68.03 -11.41 13.37
CA PRO A 93 68.36 -10.07 12.85
C PRO A 93 67.21 -9.06 13.06
N PRO A 94 67.51 -7.75 13.04
CA PRO A 94 66.65 -6.70 13.58
C PRO A 94 65.39 -6.42 12.74
N LYS A 95 64.30 -6.09 13.45
CA LYS A 95 63.01 -5.66 12.92
C LYS A 95 63.12 -4.30 12.22
N PRO A 96 62.73 -4.16 10.94
CA PRO A 96 62.36 -2.85 10.40
C PRO A 96 60.96 -2.45 10.89
N SER A 97 60.84 -1.19 11.28
CA SER A 97 59.61 -0.50 11.68
C SER A 97 58.46 -0.70 10.69
N PRO A 98 57.20 -0.83 11.13
CA PRO A 98 56.07 -0.93 10.20
C PRO A 98 55.84 0.43 9.54
N SER A 99 56.39 0.58 8.34
CA SER A 99 55.90 1.53 7.35
C SER A 99 54.44 1.18 7.09
N VAL A 100 53.55 2.17 7.13
CA VAL A 100 52.12 2.05 6.84
C VAL A 100 51.99 1.62 5.37
N ALA A 101 52.05 0.32 5.14
CA ALA A 101 51.90 -0.27 3.82
C ALA A 101 50.45 -0.05 3.37
N SER A 102 50.31 0.61 2.21
CA SER A 102 49.07 0.63 1.44
C SER A 102 48.49 -0.78 1.38
N GLN A 103 47.37 -0.97 2.07
CA GLN A 103 46.63 -2.23 2.06
C GLN A 103 46.27 -2.54 0.60
N SER A 104 46.82 -3.64 0.08
CA SER A 104 46.52 -4.14 -1.25
C SER A 104 45.00 -4.37 -1.36
N GLN A 105 44.34 -3.62 -2.23
CA GLN A 105 42.88 -3.60 -2.36
C GLN A 105 42.30 -4.94 -2.84
N SER A 106 43.14 -5.86 -3.33
CA SER A 106 42.70 -7.18 -3.84
C SER A 106 42.74 -8.32 -2.81
N GLY A 107 43.23 -8.06 -1.60
CA GLY A 107 43.32 -9.08 -0.54
C GLY A 107 42.01 -9.27 0.24
N PRO A 108 41.76 -10.46 0.82
CA PRO A 108 40.69 -10.64 1.78
C PRO A 108 40.82 -9.62 2.92
N PRO A 109 39.72 -8.96 3.33
CA PRO A 109 39.78 -7.98 4.41
C PRO A 109 40.31 -8.61 5.70
N MET A 110 41.21 -7.92 6.40
CA MET A 110 41.66 -8.33 7.72
C MET A 110 40.71 -7.81 8.80
N LEU A 111 40.33 -8.68 9.74
CA LEU A 111 39.54 -8.28 10.90
C LEU A 111 40.35 -7.39 11.84
N ARG A 112 39.78 -6.24 12.24
CA ARG A 112 40.36 -5.40 13.29
C ARG A 112 40.08 -6.04 14.66
N ILE A 113 41.11 -6.24 15.47
CA ILE A 113 41.06 -6.92 16.79
C ILE A 113 40.45 -6.01 17.88
N GLY A 114 39.32 -5.35 17.59
CA GLY A 114 38.72 -4.35 18.50
C GLY A 114 37.54 -4.86 19.32
N LYS A 115 36.83 -5.89 18.86
CA LYS A 115 35.60 -6.39 19.51
C LYS A 115 35.82 -7.80 20.04
N LEU A 116 35.59 -7.97 21.34
CA LEU A 116 35.55 -9.27 22.00
C LEU A 116 34.35 -10.06 21.44
N THR A 117 34.65 -11.08 20.64
CA THR A 117 33.67 -12.06 20.15
C THR A 117 34.03 -13.44 20.68
N PRO A 118 33.06 -14.31 20.97
CA PRO A 118 33.34 -15.66 21.49
C PRO A 118 34.05 -16.57 20.47
N GLN A 119 34.07 -16.20 19.19
CA GLN A 119 34.77 -16.94 18.14
C GLN A 119 36.24 -16.52 18.02
N PRO A 120 37.17 -17.47 17.83
CA PRO A 120 38.57 -17.17 17.54
C PRO A 120 38.73 -16.34 16.26
N VAL A 121 39.67 -15.39 16.27
CA VAL A 121 39.96 -14.51 15.13
C VAL A 121 40.34 -15.30 13.87
N SER A 122 41.05 -16.43 14.02
CA SER A 122 41.46 -17.29 12.90
C SER A 122 40.27 -17.89 12.15
N ASP A 123 39.27 -18.38 12.88
CA ASP A 123 38.05 -18.94 12.29
C ASP A 123 37.20 -17.83 11.66
N ARG A 124 37.14 -16.64 12.29
CA ARG A 124 36.44 -15.49 11.73
C ARG A 124 37.09 -14.99 10.44
N GLN A 125 38.42 -14.95 10.40
CA GLN A 125 39.18 -14.56 9.22
C GLN A 125 38.96 -15.54 8.07
N LYS A 126 38.89 -16.85 8.33
CA LYS A 126 38.53 -17.86 7.31
C LYS A 126 37.12 -17.62 6.77
N GLY A 127 36.14 -17.42 7.65
CA GLY A 127 34.76 -17.14 7.26
C GLY A 127 34.64 -15.87 6.40
N LEU A 128 35.35 -14.81 6.80
CA LEU A 128 35.42 -13.56 6.06
C LEU A 128 36.03 -13.73 4.67
N SER A 129 37.12 -14.49 4.54
CA SER A 129 37.72 -14.80 3.24
C SER A 129 36.76 -15.58 2.33
N THR A 130 36.02 -16.55 2.86
CA THR A 130 35.00 -17.29 2.11
C THR A 130 33.86 -16.36 1.65
N GLY A 131 33.38 -15.49 2.54
CA GLY A 131 32.36 -14.49 2.22
C GLY A 131 32.82 -13.52 1.13
N ALA A 132 34.02 -12.96 1.27
CA ALA A 132 34.61 -12.04 0.29
C ALA A 132 34.81 -12.70 -1.08
N HIS A 133 35.25 -13.95 -1.12
CA HIS A 133 35.37 -14.71 -2.38
C HIS A 133 34.01 -14.87 -3.06
N SER A 134 32.97 -15.26 -2.32
CA SER A 134 31.62 -15.41 -2.87
C SER A 134 31.03 -14.09 -3.38
N ALA A 135 31.29 -12.97 -2.68
CA ALA A 135 30.85 -11.65 -3.10
C ALA A 135 31.63 -11.15 -4.33
N ASN A 136 32.94 -11.36 -4.38
CA ASN A 136 33.77 -11.01 -5.53
C ASN A 136 33.32 -11.70 -6.81
N ALA A 137 33.08 -13.01 -6.74
CA ALA A 137 32.57 -13.78 -7.87
C ALA A 137 31.18 -13.30 -8.33
N LYS A 138 30.38 -12.73 -7.42
CA LYS A 138 29.01 -12.31 -7.70
C LYS A 138 28.91 -10.89 -8.27
N TYR A 139 29.72 -9.96 -7.79
CA TYR A 139 29.61 -8.54 -8.12
C TYR A 139 30.29 -8.17 -9.45
N GLY A 140 31.23 -8.99 -9.95
CA GLY A 140 31.73 -8.92 -11.32
C GLY A 140 32.06 -7.49 -11.79
N ASN A 141 31.28 -6.99 -12.74
CA ASN A 141 31.47 -5.67 -13.36
C ASN A 141 31.34 -4.50 -12.38
N LEU A 142 30.51 -4.61 -11.33
CA LEU A 142 30.35 -3.54 -10.34
C LEU A 142 31.62 -3.30 -9.53
N LEU A 143 32.55 -4.26 -9.49
CA LEU A 143 33.83 -4.09 -8.81
C LEU A 143 34.80 -3.18 -9.56
N LEU A 144 34.58 -2.94 -10.86
CA LEU A 144 35.37 -1.99 -11.62
C LEU A 144 35.12 -0.56 -11.14
N GLU A 145 33.86 -0.23 -10.84
CA GLU A 145 33.44 1.07 -10.33
C GLU A 145 33.55 1.15 -8.80
N HIS A 146 33.28 0.04 -8.11
CA HIS A 146 33.23 -0.04 -6.65
C HIS A 146 34.08 -1.21 -6.12
N PRO A 147 35.43 -1.10 -6.16
CA PRO A 147 36.33 -2.19 -5.80
C PRO A 147 36.17 -2.67 -4.34
N ASN A 148 35.66 -1.81 -3.45
CA ASN A 148 35.48 -2.13 -2.03
C ASN A 148 34.15 -2.83 -1.70
N LEU A 149 33.21 -2.94 -2.64
CA LEU A 149 31.84 -3.37 -2.36
C LEU A 149 31.76 -4.80 -1.79
N ALA A 150 32.53 -5.73 -2.36
CA ALA A 150 32.60 -7.12 -1.89
C ALA A 150 33.24 -7.20 -0.50
N ARG A 151 34.29 -6.41 -0.27
CA ARG A 151 35.01 -6.32 1.01
C ARG A 151 34.08 -5.84 2.13
N GLU A 152 33.34 -4.77 1.88
CA GLU A 152 32.39 -4.18 2.82
C GLU A 152 31.21 -5.12 3.10
N SER A 153 30.64 -5.72 2.04
CA SER A 153 29.55 -6.70 2.18
C SER A 153 29.96 -7.89 3.04
N ALA A 154 31.16 -8.43 2.83
CA ALA A 154 31.68 -9.55 3.59
C ALA A 154 31.95 -9.20 5.05
N LEU A 155 32.51 -8.01 5.33
CA LEU A 155 32.74 -7.52 6.68
C LEU A 155 31.42 -7.32 7.46
N LEU A 156 30.42 -6.69 6.84
CA LEU A 156 29.11 -6.51 7.46
C LEU A 156 28.43 -7.85 7.72
N GLN A 157 28.51 -8.79 6.78
CA GLN A 157 27.94 -10.12 6.93
C GLN A 157 28.59 -10.91 8.07
N GLU A 158 29.91 -10.85 8.18
CA GLU A 158 30.68 -11.48 9.24
C GLU A 158 30.34 -10.86 10.60
N GLN A 159 30.24 -9.53 10.67
CA GLN A 159 29.88 -8.81 11.88
C GLN A 159 28.46 -9.17 12.35
N GLU A 160 27.50 -9.28 11.44
CA GLU A 160 26.12 -9.68 11.77
C GLU A 160 26.04 -11.12 12.28
N ILE A 161 26.78 -12.05 11.65
CA ILE A 161 26.78 -13.47 12.04
C ILE A 161 27.51 -13.66 13.37
N SER A 162 28.64 -13.01 13.58
CA SER A 162 29.38 -13.08 14.86
C SER A 162 28.60 -12.47 16.01
N ALA A 163 27.87 -11.38 15.79
CA ALA A 163 27.02 -10.76 16.81
C ALA A 163 25.79 -11.60 17.18
N SER A 164 25.21 -12.31 16.21
CA SER A 164 24.00 -13.13 16.42
C SER A 164 24.27 -14.54 16.94
N ASN A 165 25.50 -15.06 16.78
CA ASN A 165 25.85 -16.41 17.19
C ASN A 165 26.86 -16.37 18.36
N GLY A 166 26.51 -16.93 19.51
CA GLY A 166 27.46 -17.06 20.64
C GLY A 166 28.37 -18.28 20.55
N GLN A 167 28.01 -19.29 19.74
CA GLN A 167 28.71 -20.58 19.67
C GLN A 167 29.51 -20.72 18.38
N LEU A 168 30.71 -21.31 18.47
CA LEU A 168 31.61 -21.47 17.32
C LEU A 168 31.03 -22.36 16.22
N LYS A 169 30.34 -23.45 16.58
CA LYS A 169 29.70 -24.36 15.61
C LYS A 169 28.59 -23.66 14.83
N ALA A 170 27.72 -22.93 15.53
CA ALA A 170 26.64 -22.15 14.92
C ALA A 170 27.18 -21.07 13.97
N TYR A 171 28.24 -20.36 14.38
CA TYR A 171 28.95 -19.40 13.53
C TYR A 171 29.46 -20.01 12.22
N LYS A 172 30.18 -21.14 12.29
CA LYS A 172 30.75 -21.82 11.11
C LYS A 172 29.65 -22.26 10.13
N THR A 173 28.55 -22.79 10.64
CA THR A 173 27.40 -23.18 9.84
C THR A 173 26.72 -21.94 9.22
N ALA A 174 26.51 -20.88 9.98
CA ALA A 174 25.87 -19.66 9.52
C ALA A 174 26.69 -18.92 8.44
N ILE A 175 28.01 -18.77 8.62
CA ILE A 175 28.87 -18.11 7.63
C ILE A 175 28.95 -18.90 6.32
N HIS A 176 28.97 -20.24 6.40
CA HIS A 176 28.91 -21.10 5.23
C HIS A 176 27.57 -20.95 4.49
N HIS A 177 26.43 -21.00 5.20
CA HIS A 177 25.12 -20.78 4.59
C HIS A 177 24.98 -19.39 3.98
N ALA A 178 25.57 -18.36 4.60
CA ALA A 178 25.58 -17.02 4.05
C ALA A 178 26.37 -16.94 2.74
N ALA A 179 27.57 -17.54 2.68
CA ALA A 179 28.37 -17.59 1.45
C ALA A 179 27.66 -18.34 0.31
N VAL A 180 27.04 -19.49 0.61
CA VAL A 180 26.21 -20.24 -0.35
C VAL A 180 24.98 -19.44 -0.79
N SER A 181 24.36 -18.69 0.12
CA SER A 181 23.23 -17.82 -0.22
C SER A 181 23.65 -16.67 -1.13
N VAL A 182 24.85 -16.10 -0.96
CA VAL A 182 25.39 -15.05 -1.83
C VAL A 182 25.69 -15.60 -3.22
N SER A 183 26.31 -16.77 -3.33
CA SER A 183 26.67 -17.36 -4.62
C SER A 183 25.45 -17.73 -5.48
N ARG A 184 24.32 -18.08 -4.86
CA ARG A 184 23.06 -18.41 -5.54
C ARG A 184 22.23 -17.21 -6.01
N ARG A 185 22.59 -15.97 -5.64
CA ARG A 185 21.82 -14.77 -6.05
C ARG A 185 21.96 -14.52 -7.55
N PRO A 186 21.01 -13.82 -8.20
CA PRO A 186 21.22 -13.31 -9.55
C PRO A 186 22.33 -12.24 -9.57
N PRO A 187 23.13 -12.15 -10.66
CA PRO A 187 24.17 -11.13 -10.79
C PRO A 187 23.55 -9.72 -10.73
N PRO A 188 24.14 -8.79 -9.95
CA PRO A 188 23.64 -7.44 -9.88
C PRO A 188 24.14 -6.59 -11.06
N ASP A 189 23.22 -5.87 -11.69
CA ASP A 189 23.53 -4.97 -12.82
C ASP A 189 23.71 -3.50 -12.37
N SER A 190 23.33 -3.18 -11.13
CA SER A 190 23.43 -1.83 -10.54
C SER A 190 23.65 -1.90 -9.03
N LEU A 191 24.10 -0.79 -8.43
CA LEU A 191 24.30 -0.68 -6.98
C LEU A 191 23.02 -0.87 -6.15
N GLU A 192 21.86 -0.52 -6.71
CA GLU A 192 20.56 -0.66 -6.04
C GLU A 192 19.95 -2.07 -6.21
N HIS A 193 20.68 -2.98 -6.85
CA HIS A 193 20.16 -4.30 -7.14
C HIS A 193 19.91 -5.10 -5.83
N PRO A 194 18.75 -5.77 -5.66
CA PRO A 194 18.40 -6.49 -4.43
C PRO A 194 19.37 -7.60 -4.00
N SER A 195 20.27 -8.04 -4.88
CA SER A 195 21.29 -9.07 -4.59
C SER A 195 22.48 -8.55 -3.78
N ILE A 196 22.65 -7.24 -3.63
CA ILE A 196 23.84 -6.65 -3.00
C ILE A 196 23.71 -6.62 -1.47
N GLY A 197 24.84 -6.76 -0.79
CA GLY A 197 24.96 -6.64 0.66
C GLY A 197 24.75 -7.96 1.41
N THR A 198 24.44 -7.83 2.70
CA THR A 198 24.22 -9.00 3.58
C THR A 198 22.99 -9.81 3.17
N VAL A 199 22.88 -11.05 3.65
CA VAL A 199 21.70 -11.92 3.48
C VAL A 199 20.44 -11.23 3.99
N LYS A 200 20.52 -10.53 5.13
CA LYS A 200 19.39 -9.79 5.68
C LYS A 200 19.00 -8.59 4.82
N GLN A 201 19.96 -7.77 4.41
CA GLN A 201 19.72 -6.61 3.53
C GLN A 201 19.15 -7.04 2.19
N SER A 202 19.70 -8.08 1.56
CA SER A 202 19.22 -8.58 0.27
C SER A 202 17.79 -9.12 0.34
N ARG A 203 17.42 -9.81 1.44
CA ARG A 203 16.03 -10.24 1.68
C ARG A 203 15.09 -9.05 1.81
N ALA A 204 15.44 -8.07 2.65
CA ALA A 204 14.65 -6.86 2.84
C ALA A 204 14.51 -6.05 1.53
N ALA A 205 15.59 -5.91 0.75
CA ALA A 205 15.55 -5.25 -0.55
C ALA A 205 14.69 -6.00 -1.57
N THR A 206 14.73 -7.33 -1.57
CA THR A 206 13.87 -8.16 -2.43
C THR A 206 12.40 -8.05 -2.04
N GLU A 207 12.09 -8.04 -0.74
CA GLU A 207 10.74 -7.82 -0.23
C GLU A 207 10.24 -6.41 -0.56
N ALA A 208 11.07 -5.39 -0.38
CA ALA A 208 10.76 -4.01 -0.77
C ALA A 208 10.54 -3.87 -2.28
N ALA A 209 11.37 -4.52 -3.11
CA ALA A 209 11.20 -4.53 -4.56
C ALA A 209 9.91 -5.26 -4.97
N LYS A 210 9.60 -6.40 -4.33
CA LYS A 210 8.32 -7.10 -4.51
C LYS A 210 7.15 -6.23 -4.11
N LEU A 211 7.18 -5.61 -2.93
CA LEU A 211 6.13 -4.71 -2.48
C LEU A 211 5.96 -3.53 -3.44
N LYS A 212 7.06 -2.91 -3.90
CA LYS A 212 7.04 -1.82 -4.89
C LYS A 212 6.44 -2.25 -6.22
N SER A 213 6.74 -3.47 -6.68
CA SER A 213 6.13 -4.04 -7.89
C SER A 213 4.65 -4.41 -7.67
N ALA A 214 4.29 -4.86 -6.47
CA ALA A 214 2.93 -5.24 -6.10
C ALA A 214 2.05 -4.02 -5.76
N SER A 215 2.62 -2.89 -5.35
CA SER A 215 1.91 -1.62 -5.17
C SER A 215 1.79 -0.85 -6.47
N ARG A 216 2.51 -1.27 -7.53
CA ARG A 216 2.43 -0.64 -8.84
C ARG A 216 1.09 -1.00 -9.49
N LEU A 217 0.30 0.03 -9.79
CA LEU A 217 -0.89 -0.10 -10.61
C LEU A 217 -0.44 -0.24 -12.07
N THR A 218 -0.76 -1.39 -12.67
CA THR A 218 -0.60 -1.66 -14.10
C THR A 218 -1.95 -1.62 -14.78
N LEU A 219 -2.02 -1.24 -16.06
CA LEU A 219 -3.28 -1.18 -16.80
C LEU A 219 -4.05 -2.51 -16.72
N GLU A 220 -3.37 -3.65 -16.94
CA GLU A 220 -3.94 -5.00 -16.79
C GLU A 220 -4.56 -5.27 -15.41
N ARG A 221 -3.98 -4.68 -14.35
CA ARG A 221 -4.55 -4.81 -13.00
C ARG A 221 -5.77 -3.93 -12.83
N ILE A 222 -5.76 -2.73 -13.39
CA ILE A 222 -6.88 -1.78 -13.29
C ILE A 222 -8.05 -2.26 -14.17
N GLU A 223 -7.80 -2.87 -15.33
CA GLU A 223 -8.81 -3.41 -16.26
C GLU A 223 -9.90 -4.23 -15.57
N ARG A 224 -9.52 -5.03 -14.57
CA ARG A 224 -10.46 -5.85 -13.77
C ARG A 224 -11.43 -5.05 -12.89
N TYR A 225 -11.16 -3.78 -12.68
CA TYR A 225 -11.94 -2.86 -11.85
C TYR A 225 -12.66 -1.78 -12.68
N TYR A 226 -12.63 -1.86 -14.02
CA TYR A 226 -13.43 -0.98 -14.87
C TYR A 226 -14.80 -1.59 -15.12
N HIS A 227 -15.81 -0.72 -15.10
CA HIS A 227 -17.10 -1.01 -15.68
C HIS A 227 -17.05 -0.75 -17.19
N SER A 228 -17.82 -1.51 -17.97
CA SER A 228 -18.04 -1.19 -19.38
C SER A 228 -18.76 0.16 -19.51
N GLN A 229 -18.63 0.82 -20.65
CA GLN A 229 -19.32 2.07 -20.94
C GLN A 229 -20.85 1.90 -20.83
N GLU A 230 -21.39 0.76 -21.27
CA GLU A 230 -22.80 0.39 -21.10
C GLU A 230 -23.21 0.32 -19.63
N SER A 231 -22.36 -0.27 -18.79
CA SER A 231 -22.62 -0.30 -17.35
C SER A 231 -22.62 1.12 -16.80
N LEU A 232 -21.61 1.94 -17.13
CA LEU A 232 -21.54 3.33 -16.69
C LEU A 232 -22.80 4.12 -17.09
N ALA A 233 -23.28 3.96 -18.33
CA ALA A 233 -24.51 4.57 -18.80
C ALA A 233 -25.75 4.10 -18.01
N LEU A 234 -25.82 2.80 -17.67
CA LEU A 234 -26.90 2.26 -16.83
C LEU A 234 -26.93 2.89 -15.42
N TRP A 235 -25.77 3.26 -14.88
CA TRP A 235 -25.65 3.97 -13.59
C TRP A 235 -25.79 5.50 -13.72
N GLY A 236 -26.11 6.01 -14.92
CA GLY A 236 -26.29 7.43 -15.17
C GLY A 236 -24.99 8.22 -15.14
N TYR A 237 -23.85 7.59 -15.48
CA TYR A 237 -22.61 8.32 -15.71
C TYR A 237 -22.57 8.92 -17.12
N PRO A 238 -22.07 10.17 -17.27
CA PRO A 238 -21.95 10.82 -18.55
C PRO A 238 -21.11 10.03 -19.56
N ASP A 239 -21.48 10.13 -20.83
CA ASP A 239 -20.70 9.55 -21.92
C ASP A 239 -19.44 10.36 -22.16
N SER A 240 -18.40 9.97 -21.45
CA SER A 240 -17.08 9.69 -21.98
C SER A 240 -16.68 10.27 -23.35
N THR A 241 -17.28 9.71 -24.40
CA THR A 241 -16.90 9.95 -25.79
C THR A 241 -17.66 11.10 -26.44
N ASP A 242 -18.61 11.71 -25.72
CA ASP A 242 -19.37 12.84 -26.25
C ASP A 242 -18.52 14.12 -26.19
N ASP A 243 -17.98 14.51 -27.35
CA ASP A 243 -17.22 15.76 -27.51
C ASP A 243 -18.04 16.99 -27.12
N ALA A 244 -19.37 16.95 -27.20
CA ALA A 244 -20.23 18.06 -26.80
C ALA A 244 -20.14 18.35 -25.30
N LEU A 245 -19.78 17.36 -24.47
CA LEU A 245 -19.58 17.54 -23.04
C LEU A 245 -18.23 18.22 -22.72
N GLN A 246 -17.24 18.06 -23.59
CA GLN A 246 -15.91 18.68 -23.43
C GLN A 246 -15.85 20.07 -24.06
N HIS A 247 -16.55 20.25 -25.17
CA HIS A 247 -16.58 21.46 -25.97
C HIS A 247 -18.03 21.88 -26.28
N PRO A 248 -18.79 22.35 -25.27
CA PRO A 248 -20.15 22.81 -25.50
C PRO A 248 -20.15 24.03 -26.43
N SER A 249 -21.15 24.08 -27.33
CA SER A 249 -21.25 25.14 -28.34
C SER A 249 -21.70 26.49 -27.75
N ALA A 250 -22.42 26.45 -26.63
CA ALA A 250 -22.83 27.61 -25.86
C ALA A 250 -22.13 27.55 -24.49
N HIS A 251 -21.46 28.64 -24.12
CA HIS A 251 -20.79 28.74 -22.81
C HIS A 251 -21.54 29.75 -21.95
N HIS A 252 -22.45 29.27 -21.12
CA HIS A 252 -23.14 30.09 -20.12
C HIS A 252 -22.35 30.00 -18.82
N ILE A 253 -21.42 30.93 -18.59
CA ILE A 253 -20.59 30.94 -17.38
C ILE A 253 -21.52 30.94 -16.14
N ASN A 254 -21.49 29.84 -15.37
CA ASN A 254 -22.21 29.64 -14.11
C ASN A 254 -23.75 29.83 -14.17
N ALA A 255 -24.38 29.82 -15.35
CA ALA A 255 -25.80 30.13 -15.53
C ALA A 255 -26.26 31.47 -14.90
N GLU A 256 -25.34 32.44 -14.77
CA GLU A 256 -25.63 33.74 -14.14
C GLU A 256 -26.77 34.48 -14.88
N GLY A 257 -27.74 34.99 -14.11
CA GLY A 257 -28.91 35.71 -14.62
C GLY A 257 -30.11 34.83 -15.00
N GLU A 258 -29.99 33.51 -14.98
CA GLU A 258 -31.12 32.61 -15.24
C GLU A 258 -32.03 32.43 -14.02
N LEU A 259 -33.33 32.32 -14.27
CA LEU A 259 -34.33 32.02 -13.25
C LEU A 259 -34.41 30.50 -13.03
N HIS A 260 -34.12 30.05 -11.80
CA HIS A 260 -34.14 28.64 -11.42
C HIS A 260 -34.98 28.42 -10.15
N VAL A 261 -35.43 27.18 -9.93
CA VAL A 261 -36.14 26.77 -8.71
C VAL A 261 -35.16 26.08 -7.76
N CYS A 262 -35.07 26.56 -6.52
CA CYS A 262 -34.15 26.01 -5.55
C CYS A 262 -34.50 24.56 -5.17
N GLY A 263 -33.54 23.63 -5.29
CA GLY A 263 -33.69 22.22 -4.93
C GLY A 263 -34.03 21.99 -3.45
N ARG A 264 -33.63 22.90 -2.56
CA ARG A 264 -33.83 22.81 -1.11
C ARG A 264 -35.15 23.43 -0.66
N CYS A 265 -35.32 24.75 -0.82
CA CYS A 265 -36.50 25.48 -0.33
C CYS A 265 -37.65 25.58 -1.34
N LYS A 266 -37.44 25.18 -2.60
CA LYS A 266 -38.42 25.25 -3.71
C LYS A 266 -38.86 26.67 -4.10
N THR A 267 -38.13 27.70 -3.67
CA THR A 267 -38.35 29.09 -4.10
C THR A 267 -37.63 29.37 -5.42
N GLU A 268 -38.26 30.16 -6.29
CA GLU A 268 -37.64 30.69 -7.51
C GLU A 268 -36.59 31.75 -7.15
N PHE A 269 -35.44 31.71 -7.81
CA PHE A 269 -34.34 32.65 -7.60
C PHE A 269 -33.56 32.86 -8.90
N ILE A 270 -32.88 34.00 -9.00
CA ILE A 270 -31.97 34.29 -10.12
C ILE A 270 -30.56 33.88 -9.69
N VAL A 271 -29.88 33.10 -10.53
CA VAL A 271 -28.50 32.67 -10.26
C VAL A 271 -27.56 33.87 -10.32
N SER A 272 -26.77 34.06 -9.27
CA SER A 272 -25.82 35.16 -9.13
C SER A 272 -24.62 34.69 -8.32
N THR A 273 -23.44 35.20 -8.65
CA THR A 273 -22.19 34.95 -7.94
C THR A 273 -22.15 35.58 -6.54
N ASP A 274 -22.97 36.59 -6.29
CA ASP A 274 -22.99 37.37 -5.03
C ASP A 274 -23.99 36.84 -3.99
N GLN A 275 -24.45 35.58 -4.11
CA GLN A 275 -25.41 34.99 -3.16
C GLN A 275 -24.80 34.85 -1.75
N LYS A 276 -25.61 35.19 -0.73
CA LYS A 276 -25.16 35.20 0.66
C LYS A 276 -25.75 34.02 1.43
N LEU A 277 -25.03 33.57 2.45
CA LEU A 277 -25.59 32.61 3.41
C LEU A 277 -26.80 33.25 4.11
N GLY A 278 -27.96 32.60 4.01
CA GLY A 278 -29.22 33.09 4.58
C GLY A 278 -30.31 33.38 3.55
N ASP A 279 -29.95 33.47 2.26
CA ASP A 279 -30.92 33.67 1.18
C ASP A 279 -31.88 32.47 1.07
N CYS A 280 -31.37 31.24 1.30
CA CYS A 280 -32.17 30.03 1.32
C CYS A 280 -32.41 29.52 2.74
N ARG A 281 -33.67 29.41 3.14
CA ARG A 281 -34.09 28.72 4.37
C ARG A 281 -34.76 27.40 4.06
N TYR A 282 -34.18 26.29 4.51
CA TYR A 282 -34.70 24.95 4.22
C TYR A 282 -34.69 24.02 5.44
N HIS A 283 -35.40 22.90 5.31
CA HIS A 283 -35.37 21.79 6.25
C HIS A 283 -34.60 20.64 5.61
N TYR A 284 -33.46 20.24 6.18
CA TYR A 284 -32.72 19.06 5.71
C TYR A 284 -33.37 17.73 6.16
N GLY A 285 -34.24 17.78 7.17
CA GLY A 285 -34.91 16.60 7.71
C GLY A 285 -36.07 16.13 6.85
N LYS A 286 -36.30 14.82 6.80
CA LYS A 286 -37.47 14.21 6.15
C LYS A 286 -38.75 14.50 6.95
N LEU A 287 -39.87 14.65 6.25
CA LEU A 287 -41.22 14.75 6.82
C LEU A 287 -41.66 13.40 7.36
N ALA A 288 -42.02 13.35 8.65
CA ALA A 288 -42.52 12.16 9.31
C ALA A 288 -43.92 12.43 9.91
N PRO A 289 -44.86 11.48 9.81
CA PRO A 289 -46.14 11.59 10.48
C PRO A 289 -45.99 11.32 11.98
N GLU A 290 -46.38 12.29 12.82
CA GLU A 290 -46.44 12.17 14.28
C GLU A 290 -47.88 12.38 14.77
N ARG A 291 -48.24 11.78 15.91
CA ARG A 291 -49.54 12.01 16.57
C ARG A 291 -49.37 13.08 17.63
N ALA A 292 -49.83 14.29 17.33
CA ALA A 292 -49.92 15.39 18.29
C ALA A 292 -51.40 15.66 18.57
N GLU A 293 -51.79 15.71 19.86
CA GLU A 293 -53.17 16.04 20.28
C GLU A 293 -54.26 15.19 19.62
N GLY A 294 -53.96 13.90 19.39
CA GLY A 294 -54.90 12.96 18.76
C GLY A 294 -55.07 13.12 17.24
N ARG A 295 -54.45 14.13 16.61
CA ARG A 295 -54.41 14.30 15.15
C ARG A 295 -53.05 13.86 14.59
N ARG A 296 -53.07 13.37 13.34
CA ARG A 296 -51.83 13.02 12.62
C ARG A 296 -51.29 14.27 11.96
N VAL A 297 -50.18 14.80 12.48
CA VAL A 297 -49.49 15.98 11.96
C VAL A 297 -48.20 15.54 11.28
N TRP A 298 -47.81 16.23 10.20
CA TRP A 298 -46.53 15.99 9.54
C TRP A 298 -45.50 16.95 10.10
N ILE A 299 -44.43 16.41 10.68
CA ILE A 299 -43.36 17.21 11.27
C ILE A 299 -42.03 16.93 10.57
N TYR A 300 -41.15 17.92 10.54
CA TYR A 300 -39.80 17.75 10.03
C TYR A 300 -38.90 17.12 11.09
N SER A 301 -38.17 16.07 10.72
CA SER A 301 -37.24 15.38 11.64
C SER A 301 -36.06 16.23 12.12
N CYS A 302 -35.68 17.29 11.39
CA CYS A 302 -34.56 18.17 11.77
C CYS A 302 -34.88 19.08 12.96
N CYS A 303 -36.09 19.65 13.02
CA CYS A 303 -36.44 20.67 14.01
C CYS A 303 -37.78 20.45 14.72
N ARG A 304 -38.49 19.36 14.40
CA ARG A 304 -39.83 19.00 14.89
C ARG A 304 -40.93 20.04 14.63
N LYS A 305 -40.68 21.02 13.75
CA LYS A 305 -41.72 21.95 13.32
C LYS A 305 -42.67 21.28 12.34
N GLU A 306 -43.90 21.78 12.29
CA GLU A 306 -44.94 21.28 11.39
C GLU A 306 -44.67 21.61 9.91
N ARG A 307 -45.29 20.84 9.02
CA ARG A 307 -45.27 21.08 7.57
C ARG A 307 -45.78 22.49 7.26
N GLY A 308 -44.96 23.27 6.55
CA GLY A 308 -45.26 24.67 6.20
C GLY A 308 -44.53 25.70 7.06
N SER A 309 -43.85 25.28 8.14
CA SER A 309 -42.95 26.16 8.88
C SER A 309 -41.71 26.55 8.06
N ALA A 310 -41.18 27.75 8.32
CA ALA A 310 -39.92 28.21 7.73
C ALA A 310 -38.77 27.24 8.06
N GLY A 311 -37.85 27.08 7.10
CA GLY A 311 -36.65 26.26 7.23
C GLY A 311 -35.87 26.52 8.51
N CYS A 312 -35.27 25.48 9.07
CA CYS A 312 -34.46 25.58 10.30
C CYS A 312 -32.98 25.83 10.04
N GLU A 313 -32.53 25.75 8.79
CA GLU A 313 -31.14 25.95 8.38
C GLU A 313 -31.07 27.02 7.28
N ASP A 314 -30.05 27.87 7.39
CA ASP A 314 -29.73 28.93 6.45
C ASP A 314 -28.65 28.43 5.48
N GLY A 315 -28.82 28.70 4.19
CA GLY A 315 -27.86 28.32 3.16
C GLY A 315 -27.98 29.18 1.91
N VAL A 316 -27.28 28.76 0.86
CA VAL A 316 -27.34 29.35 -0.48
C VAL A 316 -28.34 28.57 -1.34
N HIS A 317 -29.00 29.24 -2.28
CA HIS A 317 -29.91 28.55 -3.19
C HIS A 317 -29.10 27.64 -4.13
N VAL A 318 -29.51 26.37 -4.18
CA VAL A 318 -28.91 25.39 -5.10
C VAL A 318 -29.93 24.98 -6.15
N PHE A 319 -29.45 24.70 -7.36
CA PHE A 319 -30.24 24.16 -8.46
C PHE A 319 -29.51 22.96 -9.07
N SER A 320 -30.21 22.17 -9.86
CA SER A 320 -29.65 20.98 -10.52
C SER A 320 -30.31 20.78 -11.87
N TYR A 321 -29.52 20.47 -12.89
CA TYR A 321 -30.02 20.07 -14.21
C TYR A 321 -30.49 18.61 -14.27
N LYS A 322 -30.60 17.94 -13.10
CA LYS A 322 -31.01 16.53 -12.96
C LYS A 322 -30.10 15.61 -13.77
N GLU A 323 -30.63 14.94 -14.80
CA GLU A 323 -29.95 13.96 -15.65
C GLU A 323 -29.50 14.57 -17.00
N ASP A 324 -29.53 15.90 -17.14
CA ASP A 324 -29.13 16.59 -18.37
C ASP A 324 -27.66 17.04 -18.29
N ASP A 325 -26.76 16.10 -18.60
CA ASP A 325 -25.31 16.31 -18.57
C ASP A 325 -24.85 17.38 -19.57
N ARG A 326 -25.60 17.59 -20.66
CA ARG A 326 -25.26 18.60 -21.68
C ARG A 326 -25.47 20.01 -21.15
N LYS A 327 -26.59 20.28 -20.47
CA LYS A 327 -26.80 21.57 -19.81
C LYS A 327 -25.79 21.83 -18.70
N LEU A 328 -25.41 20.78 -17.98
CA LEU A 328 -24.34 20.91 -16.99
C LEU A 328 -23.01 21.28 -17.68
N ALA A 329 -22.67 20.60 -18.78
CA ALA A 329 -21.46 20.89 -19.55
C ALA A 329 -21.45 22.31 -20.14
N GLU A 330 -22.59 22.84 -20.59
CA GLU A 330 -22.73 24.24 -21.05
C GLU A 330 -22.37 25.27 -19.98
N THR A 331 -22.57 24.91 -18.70
CA THR A 331 -22.17 25.75 -17.56
C THR A 331 -20.73 25.51 -17.11
N GLU A 332 -20.33 24.25 -17.00
CA GLU A 332 -18.97 23.83 -16.66
C GLU A 332 -18.58 22.60 -17.50
N PRO A 333 -17.76 22.78 -18.56
CA PRO A 333 -17.38 21.70 -19.44
C PRO A 333 -16.57 20.61 -18.73
N PHE A 334 -16.73 19.36 -19.18
CA PHE A 334 -15.90 18.26 -18.73
C PHE A 334 -14.45 18.46 -19.21
N LYS A 335 -13.48 18.21 -18.32
CA LYS A 335 -12.06 18.41 -18.60
C LYS A 335 -11.34 17.09 -18.68
N THR A 336 -10.54 16.90 -19.71
CA THR A 336 -9.63 15.76 -19.82
C THR A 336 -8.42 15.96 -18.91
N THR A 337 -7.75 14.87 -18.54
CA THR A 337 -6.49 14.93 -17.78
C THR A 337 -5.41 15.73 -18.52
N GLU A 338 -5.45 15.72 -19.85
CA GLU A 338 -4.54 16.48 -20.69
C GLU A 338 -4.83 17.98 -20.61
N SER A 339 -6.10 18.38 -20.73
CA SER A 339 -6.49 19.80 -20.67
C SER A 339 -6.25 20.40 -19.29
N VAL A 340 -6.50 19.64 -18.21
CA VAL A 340 -6.16 20.06 -16.84
C VAL A 340 -4.67 20.25 -16.67
N ARG A 341 -3.85 19.34 -17.22
CA ARG A 341 -2.39 19.45 -17.16
C ARG A 341 -1.90 20.68 -17.92
N GLU A 342 -2.40 20.93 -19.13
CA GLU A 342 -2.04 22.09 -19.92
C GLU A 342 -2.42 23.39 -19.22
N ALA A 343 -3.63 23.47 -18.65
CA ALA A 343 -4.06 24.61 -17.86
C ALA A 343 -3.14 24.88 -16.66
N LEU A 344 -2.72 23.83 -15.95
CA LEU A 344 -1.79 23.93 -14.81
C LEU A 344 -0.36 24.29 -15.23
N ALA A 345 0.13 23.72 -16.33
CA ALA A 345 1.44 24.04 -16.87
C ALA A 345 1.52 25.53 -17.26
N ASN A 346 0.45 26.03 -17.90
CA ASN A 346 0.35 27.43 -18.32
C ASN A 346 0.24 28.40 -17.14
N THR A 347 -0.45 28.03 -16.06
CA THR A 347 -0.61 28.92 -14.89
C THR A 347 0.55 28.87 -13.90
N LYS A 348 1.22 27.72 -13.74
CA LYS A 348 2.24 27.52 -12.69
C LYS A 348 3.65 27.28 -13.22
N GLY A 349 3.85 27.17 -14.53
CA GLY A 349 5.16 26.88 -15.13
C GLY A 349 5.78 25.56 -14.66
N LEU A 350 4.95 24.62 -14.20
CA LEU A 350 5.39 23.34 -13.65
C LEU A 350 5.48 22.29 -14.75
N ASP A 351 6.62 21.61 -14.83
CA ASP A 351 6.78 20.41 -15.65
C ASP A 351 6.07 19.24 -14.96
N LEU A 352 4.83 18.98 -15.38
CA LEU A 352 3.99 17.93 -14.82
C LEU A 352 4.27 16.60 -15.52
N PRO A 353 4.25 15.47 -14.78
CA PRO A 353 4.40 14.15 -15.38
C PRO A 353 3.35 13.90 -16.47
N LYS A 354 3.65 12.96 -17.38
CA LYS A 354 2.73 12.56 -18.44
C LYS A 354 1.33 12.28 -17.84
N PRO A 355 0.25 12.81 -18.45
CA PRO A 355 -1.10 12.59 -17.95
C PRO A 355 -1.37 11.09 -17.88
N VAL A 356 -2.05 10.69 -16.82
CA VAL A 356 -2.44 9.30 -16.61
C VAL A 356 -3.82 9.13 -17.24
N ASP A 357 -3.99 8.11 -18.08
CA ASP A 357 -5.26 7.78 -18.74
C ASP A 357 -6.38 7.38 -17.77
N VAL A 358 -6.06 7.30 -16.47
CA VAL A 358 -6.89 6.74 -15.42
C VAL A 358 -6.87 7.64 -14.20
N VAL A 359 -7.99 8.30 -13.95
CA VAL A 359 -8.21 9.02 -12.69
C VAL A 359 -9.06 8.14 -11.78
N GLY A 360 -8.53 7.80 -10.62
CA GLY A 360 -9.34 7.29 -9.52
C GLY A 360 -9.91 8.47 -8.76
N MET A 361 -11.22 8.64 -8.78
CA MET A 361 -11.91 9.53 -7.85
C MET A 361 -12.48 8.67 -6.70
N ASP A 362 -12.98 9.25 -5.61
CA ASP A 362 -13.52 8.50 -4.47
C ASP A 362 -15.05 8.31 -4.61
N CYS A 363 -15.71 7.73 -3.61
CA CYS A 363 -17.13 7.41 -3.47
C CYS A 363 -18.10 8.61 -3.65
N GLU A 364 -17.60 9.80 -3.99
CA GLU A 364 -18.37 11.00 -4.37
C GLU A 364 -18.13 11.37 -5.84
N MET A 365 -18.34 10.40 -6.75
CA MET A 365 -18.27 10.46 -8.22
C MET A 365 -16.92 10.05 -8.85
N ILE A 366 -16.88 8.82 -9.40
CA ILE A 366 -15.86 8.36 -10.35
C ILE A 366 -16.49 8.15 -11.73
N CYS A 367 -16.12 8.98 -12.71
CA CYS A 367 -16.15 8.56 -14.11
C CYS A 367 -14.77 7.99 -14.45
N LYS A 368 -14.66 6.67 -14.57
CA LYS A 368 -13.46 6.02 -15.11
C LYS A 368 -13.67 5.79 -16.58
N LEU A 369 -12.97 6.60 -17.36
CA LEU A 369 -13.17 6.70 -18.77
C LEU A 369 -11.91 6.31 -19.51
N ARG A 370 -12.03 5.46 -20.51
CA ARG A 370 -10.91 5.12 -21.39
C ARG A 370 -10.91 6.09 -22.56
N LEU A 371 -10.02 7.07 -22.54
CA LEU A 371 -9.70 7.80 -23.77
C LEU A 371 -8.91 6.86 -24.68
N ILE A 372 -9.52 6.40 -25.77
CA ILE A 372 -8.84 5.61 -26.80
C ILE A 372 -8.05 6.58 -27.69
N GLY A 373 -6.94 7.09 -27.17
CA GLY A 373 -5.91 7.76 -27.95
C GLY A 373 -4.99 6.70 -28.57
N GLY A 374 -5.08 6.51 -29.88
CA GLY A 374 -4.27 5.53 -30.60
C GLY A 374 -2.77 5.84 -30.56
N ALA A 375 -2.01 5.11 -29.76
CA ALA A 375 -0.62 4.72 -30.06
C ALA A 375 -0.16 3.61 -29.11
N LYS A 376 0.21 2.46 -29.68
CA LYS A 376 0.83 1.35 -28.96
C LYS A 376 2.15 1.81 -28.33
N SER A 377 2.18 2.03 -27.02
CA SER A 377 3.43 2.25 -26.28
C SER A 377 3.26 1.78 -24.83
N SER A 378 3.78 0.58 -24.55
CA SER A 378 3.88 0.01 -23.21
C SER A 378 4.87 0.81 -22.36
N LYS A 379 4.42 1.82 -21.58
CA LYS A 379 5.27 2.44 -20.55
C LYS A 379 4.51 2.90 -19.29
N THR A 380 5.30 2.89 -18.22
CA THR A 380 5.09 3.08 -16.78
C THR A 380 4.16 4.23 -16.35
N LEU A 381 3.30 3.93 -15.36
CA LEU A 381 2.50 4.91 -14.60
C LEU A 381 3.22 5.30 -13.30
N GLN A 382 3.29 6.59 -13.00
CA GLN A 382 3.68 7.13 -11.68
C GLN A 382 2.44 7.69 -10.98
N ALA A 383 2.38 7.53 -9.65
CA ALA A 383 1.29 8.03 -8.82
C ALA A 383 1.45 9.55 -8.57
N VAL A 384 0.37 10.31 -8.74
CA VAL A 384 0.29 11.74 -8.41
C VAL A 384 -0.20 11.88 -6.95
N PRO A 385 0.33 12.81 -6.14
CA PRO A 385 -0.07 12.96 -4.74
C PRO A 385 -1.50 13.54 -4.56
N PRO A 386 -2.20 13.17 -3.48
CA PRO A 386 -3.65 13.38 -3.29
C PRO A 386 -4.10 14.83 -3.02
N TRP A 387 -3.19 15.80 -2.90
CA TRP A 387 -3.54 17.21 -2.60
C TRP A 387 -3.70 18.09 -3.86
N LEU A 388 -3.65 17.50 -5.05
CA LEU A 388 -3.78 18.18 -6.35
C LEU A 388 -5.20 18.09 -6.95
N VAL A 389 -6.17 17.56 -6.22
CA VAL A 389 -7.57 17.43 -6.66
C VAL A 389 -8.42 18.49 -5.93
N SER A 390 -8.98 19.44 -6.67
CA SER A 390 -9.98 20.38 -6.14
C SER A 390 -11.26 19.63 -5.76
N PRO A 391 -11.93 19.98 -4.65
CA PRO A 391 -13.20 19.38 -4.29
C PRO A 391 -14.31 20.09 -5.06
N LEU A 392 -15.02 19.40 -5.95
CA LEU A 392 -16.23 19.95 -6.55
C LEU A 392 -17.25 18.86 -6.83
N TRP A 393 -18.51 19.16 -6.47
CA TRP A 393 -19.77 18.43 -6.67
C TRP A 393 -20.17 17.37 -5.62
N MET A 394 -20.99 17.81 -4.66
CA MET A 394 -21.83 16.94 -3.83
C MET A 394 -23.13 16.61 -4.58
N ARG A 395 -23.42 15.32 -4.76
CA ARG A 395 -24.76 14.82 -5.11
C ARG A 395 -25.51 14.56 -3.79
N THR A 396 -26.45 15.43 -3.44
CA THR A 396 -27.36 15.18 -2.31
C THR A 396 -28.57 14.41 -2.82
N GLU A 397 -28.72 13.14 -2.41
CA GLU A 397 -29.98 12.38 -2.48
C GLU A 397 -30.99 12.78 -1.40
#